data_AF-A0A1C5NA93-F1
#
_entry.id   AF-A0A1C5NA93-F1
#
_cell.length_a   1.000
_cell.length_b   1.000
_cell.length_c   1.000
_cell.angle_alpha   90.00
_cell.angle_beta   90.00
_cell.angle_gamma   90.00
#
_symmetry.space_group_name_H-M   'P 1'
#
loop_
_entity.id
_entity.type
_entity.pdbx_description
1 polymer ?
#
loop_
_entity_poly.entity_id
_entity_poly.type
_entity_poly.pdbx_seq_one_letter_code
_entity_poly.pdbx_strand_id
1 'polypeptide(L)'
;MKFNINLNVVKSKNNLEIARRYHHYDNVESMHITLKDDLYHIDAIVSVFNHMQKCSLEIKDNKIVSYKCACPFNDQDSMCGHLGAVIMKLNELEINDFPFDYQSEKVEKMKEIEKENQRQRRKAQLRQLAHTSSRLIDLSKNQYQTELQLSINNEKYDLTPFIYLQGDEINVEYKVGNEKKYVVKNITDFIDRINHQENYKYGKALEFVHSEKNFTENALKQIDFMKKAIFF
;
A
#
# COMPACT_ATOMS: atom_id res chain seq x y z
N MET A 1 -42.44 -15.21 -16.28
CA MET A 1 -42.71 -16.57 -15.77
C MET A 1 -42.21 -16.67 -14.34
N LYS A 2 -42.88 -17.48 -13.50
CA LYS A 2 -42.48 -17.73 -12.12
C LYS A 2 -42.42 -19.23 -11.87
N PHE A 3 -41.32 -19.71 -11.31
CA PHE A 3 -41.21 -21.11 -10.88
C PHE A 3 -42.08 -21.32 -9.63
N ASN A 4 -42.71 -22.49 -9.56
CA ASN A 4 -43.44 -22.92 -8.35
C ASN A 4 -43.03 -24.35 -8.03
N ILE A 5 -41.78 -24.50 -7.60
CA ILE A 5 -41.17 -25.80 -7.33
C ILE A 5 -41.39 -26.15 -5.87
N ASN A 6 -41.90 -27.35 -5.64
CA ASN A 6 -42.11 -27.86 -4.29
C ASN A 6 -40.77 -28.30 -3.66
N LEU A 7 -40.50 -27.85 -2.44
CA LEU A 7 -39.32 -28.20 -1.65
C LEU A 7 -39.30 -29.63 -1.09
N ASN A 8 -40.33 -30.45 -1.36
CA ASN A 8 -40.38 -31.87 -0.97
C ASN A 8 -39.22 -32.71 -1.56
N VAL A 9 -38.46 -32.17 -2.52
CA VAL A 9 -37.20 -32.74 -3.04
C VAL A 9 -36.03 -32.67 -2.05
N VAL A 10 -36.12 -31.79 -1.04
CA VAL A 10 -35.24 -31.78 0.14
C VAL A 10 -35.91 -32.62 1.22
N LYS A 11 -35.74 -33.95 1.16
CA LYS A 11 -36.45 -34.88 2.05
C LYS A 11 -35.96 -34.80 3.51
N SER A 12 -34.69 -34.50 3.72
CA SER A 12 -34.12 -34.35 5.07
C SER A 12 -34.61 -33.07 5.76
N LYS A 13 -35.24 -33.20 6.93
CA LYS A 13 -35.66 -32.06 7.77
C LYS A 13 -34.51 -31.11 8.10
N ASN A 14 -33.32 -31.68 8.37
CA ASN A 14 -32.12 -30.90 8.66
C ASN A 14 -31.66 -30.09 7.43
N ASN A 15 -31.61 -30.73 6.25
CA ASN A 15 -31.24 -30.03 5.02
C ASN A 15 -32.25 -28.93 4.66
N LEU A 16 -33.54 -29.15 4.94
CA LEU A 16 -34.57 -28.15 4.71
C LEU A 16 -34.40 -26.93 5.63
N GLU A 17 -34.06 -27.14 6.90
CA GLU A 17 -33.78 -26.03 7.82
C GLU A 17 -32.52 -25.26 7.39
N ILE A 18 -31.47 -25.97 6.97
CA ILE A 18 -30.25 -25.36 6.43
C ILE A 18 -30.56 -24.53 5.18
N ALA A 19 -31.37 -25.06 4.26
CA ALA A 19 -31.81 -24.33 3.06
C ALA A 19 -32.50 -23.01 3.42
N ARG A 20 -33.41 -23.03 4.39
CA ARG A 20 -34.09 -21.82 4.88
C ARG A 20 -33.11 -20.80 5.43
N ARG A 21 -32.09 -21.23 6.18
CA ARG A 21 -31.06 -20.32 6.70
C ARG A 21 -30.23 -19.71 5.58
N TYR A 22 -29.78 -20.52 4.62
CA TYR A 22 -29.00 -20.02 3.49
C TYR A 22 -29.80 -19.04 2.62
N HIS A 23 -31.08 -19.31 2.41
CA HIS A 23 -31.98 -18.39 1.72
C HIS A 23 -32.20 -17.10 2.52
N HIS A 24 -32.50 -17.20 3.82
CA HIS A 24 -32.69 -16.05 4.71
C HIS A 24 -31.49 -15.10 4.74
N TYR A 25 -30.27 -15.66 4.71
CA TYR A 25 -29.04 -14.87 4.68
C TYR A 25 -28.61 -14.45 3.27
N ASP A 26 -29.42 -14.69 2.23
CA ASP A 26 -29.12 -14.37 0.83
C ASP A 26 -27.76 -14.94 0.37
N ASN A 27 -27.53 -16.21 0.68
CA ASN A 27 -26.27 -16.89 0.36
C ASN A 27 -26.18 -17.35 -1.10
N VAL A 28 -27.26 -17.20 -1.89
CA VAL A 28 -27.22 -17.45 -3.34
C VAL A 28 -26.61 -16.23 -4.01
N GLU A 29 -25.35 -16.34 -4.41
CA GLU A 29 -24.59 -15.22 -4.98
C GLU A 29 -24.96 -14.93 -6.43
N SER A 30 -25.16 -15.98 -7.22
CA SER A 30 -25.48 -15.86 -8.64
C SER A 30 -26.26 -17.06 -9.16
N MET A 31 -27.05 -16.85 -10.21
CA MET A 31 -27.67 -17.93 -10.99
C MET A 31 -27.68 -17.57 -12.47
N HIS A 32 -27.39 -18.54 -13.32
CA HIS A 32 -27.53 -18.46 -14.76
C HIS A 32 -28.57 -19.50 -15.18
N ILE A 33 -29.62 -19.06 -15.87
CA ILE A 33 -30.75 -19.90 -16.26
C ILE A 33 -30.88 -19.89 -17.77
N THR A 34 -30.91 -21.07 -18.38
CA THR A 34 -31.09 -21.25 -19.82
C THR A 34 -32.25 -22.20 -20.10
N LEU A 35 -32.91 -22.03 -21.24
CA LEU A 35 -33.97 -22.91 -21.71
C LEU A 35 -33.52 -23.59 -23.02
N LYS A 36 -33.53 -24.92 -23.04
CA LYS A 36 -33.23 -25.74 -24.23
C LYS A 36 -34.21 -26.89 -24.31
N ASP A 37 -34.89 -27.07 -25.44
CA ASP A 37 -35.81 -28.20 -25.67
C ASP A 37 -36.82 -28.45 -24.53
N ASP A 38 -37.47 -27.37 -24.06
CA ASP A 38 -38.40 -27.34 -22.91
C ASP A 38 -37.80 -27.78 -21.56
N LEU A 39 -36.46 -27.81 -21.45
CA LEU A 39 -35.72 -28.08 -20.23
C LEU A 39 -34.99 -26.81 -19.76
N TYR A 40 -35.29 -26.39 -18.53
CA TYR A 40 -34.58 -25.28 -17.88
C TYR A 40 -33.32 -25.82 -17.22
N HIS A 41 -32.17 -25.27 -17.58
CA HIS A 41 -30.88 -25.53 -16.92
C HIS A 41 -30.52 -24.34 -16.04
N ILE A 42 -30.31 -24.58 -14.75
CA ILE A 42 -29.96 -23.56 -13.77
C ILE A 42 -28.57 -23.91 -13.21
N ASP A 43 -27.62 -23.01 -13.39
CA ASP A 43 -26.32 -23.07 -12.74
C ASP A 43 -26.23 -21.96 -11.71
N ALA A 44 -25.99 -22.33 -10.45
CA ALA A 44 -26.01 -21.43 -9.31
C ALA A 44 -24.72 -21.50 -8.49
N ILE A 45 -24.34 -20.38 -7.90
CA ILE A 45 -23.27 -20.29 -6.91
C ILE A 45 -23.89 -19.93 -5.56
N VAL A 46 -23.67 -20.78 -4.57
CA VAL A 46 -24.07 -20.55 -3.18
C VAL A 46 -22.82 -20.43 -2.33
N SER A 47 -22.72 -19.35 -1.56
CA SER A 47 -21.54 -19.05 -0.74
C SER A 47 -21.89 -19.09 0.73
N VAL A 48 -21.21 -19.96 1.47
CA VAL A 48 -21.42 -20.16 2.91
C VAL A 48 -20.05 -20.15 3.58
N PHE A 49 -19.87 -19.30 4.59
CA PHE A 49 -18.57 -19.12 5.28
C PHE A 49 -17.40 -18.90 4.30
N ASN A 50 -17.58 -18.09 3.26
CA ASN A 50 -16.61 -17.85 2.17
C ASN A 50 -16.22 -19.09 1.35
N HIS A 51 -16.97 -20.19 1.44
CA HIS A 51 -16.80 -21.34 0.56
C HIS A 51 -17.89 -21.33 -0.51
N MET A 52 -17.46 -21.15 -1.76
CA MET A 52 -18.35 -21.19 -2.91
C MET A 52 -18.68 -22.63 -3.29
N GLN A 53 -19.96 -22.90 -3.45
CA GLN A 53 -20.51 -24.18 -3.89
C GLN A 53 -21.24 -24.01 -5.22
N LYS A 54 -20.80 -24.76 -6.22
CA LYS A 54 -21.46 -24.81 -7.52
C LYS A 54 -22.60 -25.83 -7.46
N CYS A 55 -23.78 -25.38 -7.85
CA CYS A 55 -25.00 -26.17 -7.87
C CYS A 55 -25.58 -26.10 -9.28
N SER A 56 -26.01 -27.24 -9.81
CA SER A 56 -26.69 -27.29 -11.11
C SER A 56 -28.01 -28.04 -10.96
N LEU A 57 -29.07 -27.53 -11.58
CA LEU A 57 -30.42 -28.09 -11.55
C LEU A 57 -31.01 -28.12 -12.96
N GLU A 58 -31.79 -29.14 -13.25
CA GLU A 58 -32.60 -29.23 -14.47
C GLU A 58 -34.07 -29.34 -14.10
N ILE A 59 -34.90 -28.50 -14.70
CA ILE A 59 -36.32 -28.36 -14.35
C ILE A 59 -37.16 -28.49 -15.62
N LYS A 60 -38.21 -29.31 -15.55
CA LYS A 60 -39.24 -29.45 -16.59
C LYS A 60 -40.61 -29.49 -15.94
N ASP A 61 -41.56 -28.72 -16.45
CA ASP A 61 -42.94 -28.65 -15.92
C ASP A 61 -43.01 -28.39 -14.40
N ASN A 62 -42.17 -27.47 -13.89
CA ASN A 62 -42.01 -27.17 -12.45
C ASN A 62 -41.57 -28.36 -11.56
N LYS A 63 -41.07 -29.44 -12.18
CA LYS A 63 -40.50 -30.59 -11.48
C LYS A 63 -38.99 -30.64 -11.72
N ILE A 64 -38.26 -31.03 -10.68
CA ILE A 64 -36.83 -31.29 -10.81
C ILE A 64 -36.64 -32.58 -11.60
N VAL A 65 -35.90 -32.51 -12.69
CA VAL A 65 -35.47 -33.65 -13.51
C VAL A 65 -34.15 -34.19 -12.99
N SER A 66 -33.18 -33.30 -12.76
CA SER A 66 -31.85 -33.68 -12.25
C SER A 66 -31.25 -32.56 -11.40
N TYR A 67 -30.30 -32.91 -10.55
CA TYR A 67 -29.59 -31.97 -9.71
C TYR A 67 -28.19 -32.47 -9.36
N LYS A 68 -27.27 -31.53 -9.18
CA LYS A 68 -25.88 -31.80 -8.80
C LYS A 68 -25.39 -30.72 -7.84
N CYS A 69 -24.77 -31.14 -6.75
CA CYS A 69 -24.02 -30.29 -5.85
C CYS A 69 -22.83 -31.08 -5.31
N ALA A 70 -21.65 -30.48 -5.26
CA ALA A 70 -20.41 -31.15 -4.84
C ALA A 70 -20.27 -31.30 -3.30
N CYS A 71 -21.30 -30.94 -2.53
CA CYS A 71 -21.25 -31.00 -1.08
C CYS A 71 -21.58 -32.42 -0.56
N PRO A 72 -21.04 -32.84 0.60
CA PRO A 72 -21.25 -34.18 1.15
C PRO A 72 -22.70 -34.44 1.62
N PHE A 73 -23.51 -33.38 1.75
CA PHE A 73 -24.90 -33.46 2.19
C PHE A 73 -25.90 -33.60 1.03
N ASN A 74 -25.40 -33.79 -0.19
CA ASN A 74 -26.20 -34.08 -1.37
C ASN A 74 -26.12 -35.57 -1.67
N ASP A 75 -27.25 -36.27 -1.60
CA ASP A 75 -27.34 -37.69 -1.95
C ASP A 75 -28.31 -37.89 -3.13
N GLN A 76 -28.53 -39.13 -3.56
CA GLN A 76 -29.40 -39.45 -4.69
C GLN A 76 -30.90 -39.25 -4.37
N ASP A 77 -31.26 -39.29 -3.09
CA ASP A 77 -32.64 -39.32 -2.62
C ASP A 77 -33.12 -37.97 -2.06
N SER A 78 -32.21 -37.10 -1.63
CA SER A 78 -32.48 -35.82 -0.99
C SER A 78 -31.45 -34.78 -1.40
N MET A 79 -31.96 -33.64 -1.87
CA MET A 79 -31.14 -32.45 -2.09
C MET A 79 -30.50 -31.94 -0.78
N CYS A 80 -29.36 -31.28 -0.94
CA CYS A 80 -28.70 -30.55 0.13
C CYS A 80 -29.35 -29.17 0.38
N GLY A 81 -28.91 -28.52 1.47
CA GLY A 81 -29.35 -27.16 1.80
C GLY A 81 -29.03 -26.11 0.73
N HIS A 82 -27.94 -26.26 -0.02
CA HIS A 82 -27.58 -25.32 -1.09
C HIS A 82 -28.63 -25.32 -2.21
N LEU A 83 -28.98 -26.51 -2.72
CA LEU A 83 -30.00 -26.66 -3.77
C LEU A 83 -31.38 -26.21 -3.28
N GLY A 84 -31.71 -26.49 -2.02
CA GLY A 84 -32.95 -25.98 -1.41
C GLY A 84 -33.01 -24.45 -1.38
N ALA A 85 -31.91 -23.78 -1.05
CA ALA A 85 -31.83 -22.31 -1.05
C ALA A 85 -31.95 -21.73 -2.47
N VAL A 86 -31.35 -22.39 -3.46
CA VAL A 86 -31.49 -22.02 -4.89
C VAL A 86 -32.95 -22.13 -5.34
N ILE A 87 -33.64 -23.22 -4.99
CA ILE A 87 -35.07 -23.39 -5.31
C ILE A 87 -35.93 -22.30 -4.66
N MET A 88 -35.69 -21.98 -3.38
CA MET A 88 -36.40 -20.90 -2.70
C MET A 88 -36.20 -19.56 -3.42
N LYS A 89 -34.96 -19.26 -3.81
CA LYS A 89 -34.65 -18.04 -4.56
C LYS A 89 -35.32 -18.02 -5.93
N LEU A 90 -35.26 -19.12 -6.69
CA LEU A 90 -35.92 -19.25 -8.00
C LEU A 90 -37.43 -19.01 -7.91
N ASN A 91 -38.08 -19.50 -6.86
CA ASN A 91 -39.52 -19.30 -6.64
C ASN A 91 -39.88 -17.85 -6.29
N GLU A 92 -38.92 -17.01 -5.89
CA GLU A 92 -39.14 -15.58 -5.62
C GLU A 92 -38.93 -14.71 -6.87
N LEU A 93 -38.15 -15.18 -7.83
CA LEU A 93 -37.79 -14.42 -9.02
C LEU A 93 -38.91 -14.41 -10.06
N GLU A 94 -39.09 -13.26 -10.70
CA GLU A 94 -39.90 -13.11 -11.91
C GLU A 94 -38.97 -13.08 -13.11
N ILE A 95 -39.01 -14.13 -13.93
CA ILE A 95 -38.11 -14.32 -15.07
C ILE A 95 -38.88 -14.06 -16.35
N ASN A 96 -38.50 -13.01 -17.06
CA ASN A 96 -39.25 -12.55 -18.23
C ASN A 96 -38.74 -13.15 -19.54
N ASP A 97 -37.46 -13.48 -19.62
CA ASP A 97 -36.83 -14.02 -20.83
C ASP A 97 -35.64 -14.91 -20.48
N PHE A 98 -35.20 -15.74 -21.44
CA PHE A 98 -34.05 -16.63 -21.30
C PHE A 98 -33.01 -16.38 -22.42
N PRO A 99 -31.70 -16.41 -22.10
CA PRO A 99 -31.10 -16.72 -20.79
C PRO A 99 -31.35 -15.62 -19.75
N PHE A 100 -31.37 -16.00 -18.48
CA PHE A 100 -31.57 -15.09 -17.35
C PHE A 100 -30.42 -15.19 -16.35
N ASP A 101 -29.87 -14.04 -15.98
CA ASP A 101 -28.80 -13.93 -15.00
C ASP A 101 -29.30 -13.22 -13.74
N TYR A 102 -29.12 -13.87 -12.59
CA TYR A 102 -29.31 -13.28 -11.28
C TYR A 102 -27.95 -13.08 -10.61
N GLN A 103 -27.77 -11.91 -9.99
CA GLN A 103 -26.64 -11.60 -9.12
C GLN A 103 -27.15 -10.97 -7.82
N SER A 104 -26.63 -11.40 -6.68
CA SER A 104 -26.95 -10.76 -5.39
C SER A 104 -26.36 -9.35 -5.32
N GLU A 105 -27.17 -8.40 -4.86
CA GLU A 105 -26.75 -7.01 -4.58
C GLU A 105 -25.55 -6.93 -3.64
N LYS A 106 -25.38 -7.90 -2.74
CA LYS A 106 -24.22 -7.95 -1.82
C LYS A 106 -22.91 -8.03 -2.60
N VAL A 107 -22.89 -8.83 -3.66
CA VAL A 107 -21.69 -9.01 -4.49
C VAL A 107 -21.40 -7.75 -5.29
N GLU A 108 -22.43 -7.05 -5.77
CA GLU A 108 -22.27 -5.77 -6.46
C GLU A 108 -21.70 -4.69 -5.54
N LYS A 109 -22.29 -4.51 -4.36
CA LYS A 109 -21.82 -3.55 -3.34
C LYS A 109 -20.38 -3.81 -2.92
N MET A 110 -19.99 -5.08 -2.75
CA MET A 110 -18.60 -5.45 -2.44
C MET A 110 -17.64 -5.06 -3.57
N LYS A 111 -18.00 -5.30 -4.84
CA LYS A 111 -17.19 -4.89 -5.99
C LYS A 111 -17.01 -3.38 -6.07
N GLU A 112 -18.03 -2.60 -5.72
CA GLU A 112 -17.95 -1.14 -5.68
C GLU A 112 -17.01 -0.64 -4.58
N ILE A 113 -17.13 -1.21 -3.37
CA ILE A 113 -16.24 -0.90 -2.24
C ILE A 113 -14.79 -1.24 -2.59
N GLU A 114 -14.54 -2.38 -3.22
CA GLU A 114 -13.20 -2.79 -3.62
C GLU A 114 -12.59 -1.83 -4.67
N LYS A 115 -13.38 -1.42 -5.67
CA LYS A 115 -12.95 -0.42 -6.67
C LYS A 115 -12.61 0.91 -6.02
N GLU A 116 -13.43 1.40 -5.09
CA GLU A 116 -13.17 2.66 -4.40
C GLU A 116 -11.92 2.56 -3.50
N ASN A 117 -11.75 1.45 -2.78
CA ASN A 117 -10.54 1.18 -2.01
C ASN A 117 -9.27 1.16 -2.89
N GLN A 118 -9.33 0.53 -4.06
CA GLN A 118 -8.22 0.55 -5.02
C GLN A 118 -7.92 1.97 -5.51
N ARG A 119 -8.95 2.77 -5.80
CA ARG A 119 -8.80 4.18 -6.22
C ARG A 119 -8.13 5.01 -5.13
N GLN A 120 -8.53 4.84 -3.87
CA GLN A 120 -7.93 5.52 -2.72
C GLN A 120 -6.46 5.14 -2.54
N ARG A 121 -6.12 3.86 -2.66
CA ARG A 121 -4.72 3.39 -2.61
C ARG A 121 -3.85 4.02 -3.70
N ARG A 122 -4.33 4.05 -4.96
CA ARG A 122 -3.61 4.71 -6.07
C ARG A 122 -3.40 6.21 -5.80
N LYS A 123 -4.42 6.90 -5.28
CA LYS A 123 -4.31 8.33 -4.95
C LYS A 123 -3.28 8.59 -3.85
N ALA A 124 -3.21 7.73 -2.82
CA ALA A 124 -2.21 7.81 -1.77
C ALA A 124 -0.78 7.59 -2.30
N GLN A 125 -0.60 6.58 -3.17
CA GLN A 125 0.69 6.30 -3.81
C GLN A 125 1.17 7.47 -4.68
N LEU A 126 0.28 8.07 -5.49
CA LEU A 126 0.63 9.24 -6.30
C LEU A 126 1.04 10.44 -5.45
N ARG A 127 0.38 10.67 -4.31
CA ARG A 127 0.77 11.73 -3.35
C ARG A 127 2.16 11.47 -2.76
N GLN A 128 2.45 10.24 -2.37
CA GLN A 128 3.77 9.87 -1.87
C GLN A 128 4.85 10.08 -2.93
N LEU A 129 4.60 9.67 -4.17
CA LEU A 129 5.52 9.85 -5.29
C LEU A 129 5.77 11.34 -5.59
N ALA A 130 4.73 12.18 -5.55
CA ALA A 130 4.88 13.62 -5.73
C ALA A 130 5.76 14.23 -4.63
N HIS A 131 5.53 13.84 -3.37
CA HIS A 131 6.34 14.32 -2.24
C HIS A 131 7.81 13.90 -2.33
N THR A 132 8.09 12.63 -2.68
CA THR A 132 9.47 12.17 -2.87
C THR A 132 10.14 12.85 -4.06
N SER A 133 9.42 13.07 -5.16
CA SER A 133 9.91 13.81 -6.32
C SER A 133 10.30 15.25 -5.98
N SER A 134 9.44 15.99 -5.26
CA SER A 134 9.77 17.35 -4.79
C SER A 134 11.05 17.38 -3.95
N ARG A 135 11.21 16.43 -3.03
CA ARG A 135 12.42 16.34 -2.20
C ARG A 135 13.69 16.08 -3.03
N LEU A 136 13.61 15.24 -4.07
CA LEU A 136 14.74 14.99 -4.97
C LEU A 136 15.11 16.24 -5.80
N ILE A 137 14.10 16.99 -6.26
CA ILE A 137 14.32 18.26 -6.98
C ILE A 137 15.03 19.26 -6.06
N ASP A 138 14.60 19.39 -4.81
CA ASP A 138 15.21 20.33 -3.86
C ASP A 138 16.65 19.92 -3.51
N LEU A 139 16.92 18.62 -3.33
CA LEU A 139 18.29 18.11 -3.15
C LEU A 139 19.19 18.45 -4.35
N SER A 140 18.70 18.23 -5.57
CA SER A 140 19.46 18.54 -6.79
C SER A 140 19.71 20.05 -6.93
N LYS A 141 18.72 20.90 -6.63
CA LYS A 141 18.90 22.36 -6.60
C LYS A 141 19.96 22.79 -5.60
N ASN A 142 19.94 22.24 -4.39
CA ASN A 142 20.92 22.56 -3.35
C ASN A 142 22.33 22.12 -3.77
N GLN A 143 22.47 20.92 -4.34
CA GLN A 143 23.76 20.46 -4.88
C GLN A 143 24.30 21.40 -5.96
N TYR A 144 23.45 21.79 -6.92
CA TYR A 144 23.83 22.72 -7.97
C TYR A 144 24.25 24.10 -7.41
N GLN A 145 23.54 24.62 -6.41
CA GLN A 145 23.91 25.88 -5.75
C GLN A 145 25.26 25.77 -5.04
N THR A 146 25.52 24.66 -4.34
CA THR A 146 26.81 24.40 -3.70
C THR A 146 27.93 24.35 -4.73
N GLU A 147 27.77 23.59 -5.83
CA GLU A 147 28.77 23.52 -6.91
C GLU A 147 29.03 24.89 -7.54
N LEU A 148 27.99 25.69 -7.76
CA LEU A 148 28.11 27.05 -8.28
C LEU A 148 28.89 27.94 -7.30
N GLN A 149 28.60 27.88 -6.01
CA GLN A 149 29.35 28.62 -4.99
C GLN A 149 30.83 28.21 -4.96
N LEU A 150 31.13 26.91 -5.09
CA LEU A 150 32.49 26.39 -5.14
C LEU A 150 33.27 26.79 -6.40
N SER A 151 32.59 26.97 -7.53
CA SER A 151 33.23 27.36 -8.80
C SER A 151 33.48 28.86 -8.93
N ILE A 152 32.67 29.69 -8.26
CA ILE A 152 32.80 31.15 -8.31
C ILE A 152 33.66 31.67 -7.14
N ASN A 153 33.61 31.01 -5.97
CA ASN A 153 34.37 31.45 -4.81
C ASN A 153 35.83 30.99 -4.87
N ASN A 154 36.72 31.90 -5.23
CA ASN A 154 38.17 31.67 -5.23
C ASN A 154 38.83 32.03 -3.89
N GLU A 155 38.10 32.53 -2.90
CA GLU A 155 38.66 32.81 -1.59
C GLU A 155 39.07 31.52 -0.88
N LYS A 156 40.23 31.58 -0.22
CA LYS A 156 40.73 30.52 0.64
C LYS A 156 40.67 30.97 2.09
N TYR A 157 40.08 30.15 2.94
CA TYR A 157 39.98 30.38 4.37
C TYR A 157 41.10 29.64 5.09
N ASP A 158 41.75 30.35 5.99
CA ASP A 158 42.82 29.81 6.81
C ASP A 158 42.27 29.31 8.14
N LEU A 159 43.06 28.48 8.81
CA LEU A 159 42.67 27.86 10.07
C LEU A 159 43.85 27.92 11.05
N THR A 160 43.67 28.70 12.11
CA THR A 160 44.75 29.08 13.02
C THR A 160 44.55 28.42 14.37
N PRO A 161 45.48 27.53 14.79
CA PRO A 161 45.48 26.98 16.14
C PRO A 161 45.97 28.01 17.16
N PHE A 162 45.40 27.94 18.36
CA PHE A 162 45.88 28.63 19.55
C PHE A 162 46.03 27.58 20.66
N ILE A 163 47.28 27.34 21.07
CA ILE A 163 47.63 26.32 22.05
C ILE A 163 47.88 27.01 23.39
N TYR A 164 47.29 26.49 24.45
CA TYR A 164 47.48 27.01 25.80
C TYR A 164 47.47 25.88 26.84
N LEU A 165 48.07 26.15 27.99
CA LEU A 165 48.06 25.26 29.14
C LEU A 165 46.94 25.67 30.09
N GLN A 166 46.19 24.68 30.56
CA GLN A 166 45.20 24.85 31.61
C GLN A 166 45.48 23.82 32.70
N GLY A 167 46.24 24.24 33.72
CA GLY A 167 46.83 23.30 34.67
C GLY A 167 47.86 22.40 33.98
N ASP A 168 47.69 21.09 34.10
CA ASP A 168 48.54 20.08 33.47
C ASP A 168 48.01 19.63 32.09
N GLU A 169 46.93 20.23 31.59
CA GLU A 169 46.33 19.89 30.31
C GLU A 169 46.76 20.84 29.19
N ILE A 170 47.13 20.28 28.05
CA ILE A 170 47.38 21.01 26.80
C ILE A 170 46.05 21.14 26.05
N ASN A 171 45.62 22.37 25.82
CA ASN A 171 44.39 22.69 25.11
C ASN A 171 44.69 23.36 23.77
N VAL A 172 43.85 23.10 22.77
CA VAL A 172 43.94 23.69 21.42
C VAL A 172 42.60 24.30 21.04
N GLU A 173 42.58 25.62 20.81
CA GLU A 173 41.46 26.33 20.20
C GLU A 173 41.76 26.60 18.72
N TYR A 174 40.73 26.55 17.87
CA TYR A 174 40.87 26.87 16.46
C TYR A 174 40.04 28.10 16.07
N LYS A 175 40.62 28.95 15.21
CA LYS A 175 39.90 30.04 14.55
C LYS A 175 39.97 29.89 13.03
N VAL A 176 38.84 30.08 12.35
CA VAL A 176 38.71 29.98 10.90
C VAL A 176 38.36 31.33 10.28
N GLY A 177 38.95 31.63 9.12
CA GLY A 177 38.65 32.83 8.36
C GLY A 177 39.86 33.35 7.57
N ASN A 178 39.66 34.49 6.93
CA ASN A 178 40.67 35.24 6.18
C ASN A 178 41.19 36.40 7.04
N GLU A 179 40.81 37.64 6.72
CA GLU A 179 41.13 38.84 7.51
C GLU A 179 40.46 38.80 8.89
N LYS A 180 39.19 38.38 8.92
CA LYS A 180 38.43 38.25 10.17
C LYS A 180 38.24 36.77 10.52
N LYS A 181 38.74 36.38 11.69
CA LYS A 181 38.72 34.99 12.16
C LYS A 181 37.66 34.78 13.23
N TYR A 182 37.00 33.63 13.19
CA TYR A 182 35.94 33.22 14.11
C TYR A 182 36.31 31.92 14.82
N VAL A 183 35.94 31.79 16.10
CA VAL A 183 36.22 30.60 16.91
C VAL A 183 35.40 29.42 16.38
N VAL A 184 36.08 28.28 16.17
CA VAL A 184 35.46 26.99 15.90
C VAL A 184 35.00 26.41 17.24
N LYS A 185 33.71 26.55 17.54
CA LYS A 185 33.15 26.17 18.85
C LYS A 185 33.11 24.67 19.10
N ASN A 186 32.93 23.88 18.05
CA ASN A 186 32.83 22.44 18.12
C ASN A 186 33.60 21.83 16.95
N ILE A 187 34.68 21.13 17.26
CA ILE A 187 35.54 20.49 16.25
C ILE A 187 34.80 19.37 15.53
N THR A 188 33.99 18.58 16.24
CA THR A 188 33.21 17.48 15.65
C THR A 188 32.22 18.01 14.62
N ASP A 189 31.42 19.02 14.96
CA ASP A 189 30.48 19.64 14.01
C ASP A 189 31.21 20.28 12.82
N PHE A 190 32.40 20.85 13.07
CA PHE A 190 33.21 21.47 12.01
C PHE A 190 33.71 20.42 11.01
N ILE A 191 34.21 19.28 11.49
CA ILE A 191 34.62 18.16 10.64
C ILE A 191 33.42 17.56 9.91
N ASP A 192 32.28 17.41 10.58
CA ASP A 192 31.06 16.89 9.97
C ASP A 192 30.59 17.76 8.79
N ARG A 193 30.57 19.09 8.99
CA ARG A 193 30.29 20.06 7.91
C ARG A 193 31.27 19.94 6.75
N ILE A 194 32.55 19.66 7.02
CA ILE A 194 33.55 19.45 5.96
C ILE A 194 33.24 18.19 5.15
N ASN A 195 32.93 17.09 5.84
CA ASN A 195 32.62 15.82 5.20
C ASN A 195 31.35 15.90 4.33
N HIS A 196 30.36 16.69 4.78
CA HIS A 196 29.09 16.89 4.09
C HIS A 196 29.05 18.11 3.15
N GLN A 197 30.16 18.88 3.06
CA GLN A 197 30.26 20.12 2.28
C GLN A 197 29.12 21.11 2.57
N GLU A 198 28.86 21.34 3.85
CA GLU A 198 27.76 22.20 4.28
C GLU A 198 28.15 23.69 4.25
N ASN A 199 27.19 24.54 3.88
CA ASN A 199 27.34 25.98 4.07
C ASN A 199 27.10 26.33 5.55
N TYR A 200 28.01 27.10 6.14
CA TYR A 200 27.86 27.53 7.54
C TYR A 200 28.29 28.98 7.74
N LYS A 201 27.46 29.69 8.52
CA LYS A 201 27.63 31.09 8.88
C LYS A 201 28.24 31.23 10.28
N TYR A 202 29.46 31.74 10.35
CA TYR A 202 30.15 32.03 11.62
C TYR A 202 29.72 33.36 12.25
N GLY A 203 29.27 34.30 11.42
CA GLY A 203 28.83 35.61 11.87
C GLY A 203 28.45 36.51 10.70
N LYS A 204 28.45 37.82 10.93
CA LYS A 204 28.02 38.80 9.90
C LYS A 204 28.93 38.84 8.66
N ALA A 205 30.20 38.48 8.80
CA ALA A 205 31.21 38.67 7.77
C ALA A 205 31.87 37.37 7.28
N LEU A 206 31.37 36.19 7.69
CA LEU A 206 31.94 34.91 7.23
C LEU A 206 30.84 33.84 7.15
N GLU A 207 30.59 33.40 5.92
CA GLU A 207 29.65 32.35 5.55
C GLU A 207 30.15 31.69 4.27
N PHE A 208 30.41 30.38 4.32
CA PHE A 208 30.94 29.66 3.16
C PHE A 208 30.66 28.15 3.25
N VAL A 209 30.75 27.48 2.11
CA VAL A 209 30.71 26.02 2.00
C VAL A 209 32.00 25.43 2.55
N HIS A 210 31.87 24.53 3.53
CA HIS A 210 32.99 23.80 4.13
C HIS A 210 33.49 22.72 3.18
N SER A 211 34.03 23.10 2.04
CA SER A 211 34.74 22.17 1.15
C SER A 211 36.23 22.28 1.40
N GLU A 212 36.96 21.17 1.32
CA GLU A 212 38.44 21.17 1.32
C GLU A 212 39.00 22.13 0.25
N LYS A 213 38.27 22.33 -0.85
CA LYS A 213 38.60 23.31 -1.91
C LYS A 213 38.59 24.77 -1.42
N ASN A 214 37.93 25.11 -0.33
CA ASN A 214 37.87 26.47 0.19
C ASN A 214 38.89 26.75 1.29
N PHE A 215 39.70 25.76 1.66
CA PHE A 215 40.73 25.92 2.69
C PHE A 215 42.12 26.14 2.06
N THR A 216 42.98 26.88 2.78
CA THR A 216 44.41 26.98 2.46
C THR A 216 45.10 25.62 2.69
N GLU A 217 46.27 25.39 2.10
CA GLU A 217 47.04 24.18 2.35
C GLU A 217 47.40 23.99 3.83
N ASN A 218 47.68 25.08 4.55
CA ASN A 218 47.95 25.02 5.99
C ASN A 218 46.71 24.65 6.79
N ALA A 219 45.54 25.20 6.44
CA ALA A 219 44.28 24.82 7.04
C ALA A 219 43.96 23.34 6.82
N LEU A 220 44.22 22.80 5.62
CA LEU A 220 44.04 21.37 5.33
C LEU A 220 44.90 20.47 6.22
N LYS A 221 46.14 20.86 6.53
CA LYS A 221 47.00 20.13 7.48
C LYS A 221 46.40 20.13 8.90
N GLN A 222 45.82 21.25 9.33
CA GLN A 222 45.13 21.33 10.62
C GLN A 222 43.85 20.48 10.64
N ILE A 223 43.09 20.48 9.55
CA ILE A 223 41.89 19.64 9.40
C ILE A 223 42.26 18.16 9.45
N ASP A 224 43.32 17.74 8.78
CA ASP A 224 43.83 16.37 8.84
C ASP A 224 44.23 15.97 10.26
N PHE A 225 44.89 16.87 11.00
CA PHE A 225 45.19 16.67 12.42
C PHE A 225 43.92 16.51 13.26
N MET A 226 42.93 17.39 13.10
CA MET A 226 41.65 17.30 13.82
C MET A 226 40.89 16.01 13.51
N LYS A 227 40.83 15.60 12.23
CA LYS A 227 40.21 14.33 11.81
C LYS A 227 40.87 13.17 12.55
N LYS A 228 42.20 13.11 12.57
CA LYS A 228 42.94 12.06 13.29
C LYS A 228 42.65 12.08 14.79
N ALA A 229 42.58 13.25 15.42
CA ALA A 229 42.35 13.38 16.85
C ALA A 229 40.95 12.97 17.32
N ILE A 230 39.92 13.07 16.47
CA ILE A 230 38.54 12.69 16.82
C ILE A 230 38.28 11.18 16.70
N PHE A 231 39.05 10.45 15.89
CA PHE A 231 38.89 9.00 15.71
C PHE A 231 39.67 8.15 16.74
N PHE A 232 40.21 8.74 17.81
CA PHE A 232 40.82 8.06 18.95
C PHE A 232 39.88 7.99 20.15
#